data_AF-A0A139W8R0-F1
#
_entry.id   AF-A0A139W8R0-F1
#
_cell.length_a   1.000
_cell.length_b   1.000
_cell.length_c   1.000
_cell.angle_alpha   90.00
_cell.angle_beta   90.00
_cell.angle_gamma   90.00
#
_symmetry.space_group_name_H-M   'P 1'
#
loop_
_entity.id
_entity.type
_entity.pdbx_description
1 polymer ?
#
loop_
_entity_poly.entity_id
_entity_poly.type
_entity_poly.pdbx_seq_one_letter_code
_entity_poly.pdbx_strand_id
1 'polypeptide(L)'
;MYLDVLIQVWRVAESLDVEGTRYKRNKDGRVNKPPTLKIKGVPNVNWTKWYNTFGTFLSASGLDEATEKRKIALLLNLIGEDAQELMNNFVWATAEERGNFRAVVNKFKDYCQPLKNITIERFNFNSIVQREGETFDSFVTELQNKAVTCEFGTLKEGLIRDRIVYGIRDKVLQKRLLREPNLLLADCIQYCRAAEQSERQAQLFQNGVKMEQE
;
A
#
# COMPACT_ATOMS: atom_id res chain seq x y z
N MET A 1 -15.06 2.72 -19.11
CA MET A 1 -14.07 1.63 -19.34
C MET A 1 -13.46 1.06 -18.06
N TYR A 2 -12.77 1.81 -17.18
CA TYR A 2 -12.23 1.22 -15.93
C TYR A 2 -13.29 0.92 -14.85
N LEU A 3 -14.39 1.69 -14.79
CA LEU A 3 -15.54 1.36 -13.95
C LEU A 3 -16.36 0.19 -14.49
N ASP A 4 -16.48 0.05 -15.82
CA ASP A 4 -17.23 -1.05 -16.43
C ASP A 4 -16.53 -2.39 -16.15
N VAL A 5 -15.19 -2.43 -16.23
CA VAL A 5 -14.41 -3.63 -15.86
C VAL A 5 -14.58 -3.97 -14.38
N LEU A 6 -14.64 -3.00 -13.47
CA LEU A 6 -14.88 -3.25 -12.03
C LEU A 6 -16.31 -3.71 -11.75
N ILE A 7 -17.30 -3.20 -12.48
CA ILE A 7 -18.70 -3.64 -12.39
C ILE A 7 -18.86 -5.05 -13.00
N GLN A 8 -18.13 -5.37 -14.09
CA GLN A 8 -18.10 -6.71 -14.67
C GLN A 8 -17.41 -7.71 -13.74
N VAL A 9 -16.29 -7.35 -13.11
CA VAL A 9 -15.60 -8.18 -12.11
C VAL A 9 -16.51 -8.41 -10.89
N TRP A 10 -17.28 -7.40 -10.48
CA TRP A 10 -18.26 -7.51 -9.40
C TRP A 10 -19.46 -8.41 -9.76
N ARG A 11 -20.01 -8.30 -10.99
CA ARG A 11 -21.07 -9.20 -11.47
C ARG A 11 -20.62 -10.64 -11.69
N VAL A 12 -19.37 -10.86 -12.11
CA VAL A 12 -18.80 -12.21 -12.25
C VAL A 12 -18.57 -12.85 -10.89
N ALA A 13 -18.18 -12.06 -9.88
CA ALA A 13 -18.13 -12.49 -8.48
C ALA A 13 -19.52 -12.85 -7.93
N GLU A 14 -20.58 -12.20 -8.42
CA GLU A 14 -21.99 -12.47 -8.07
C GLU A 14 -22.50 -13.80 -8.67
N SER A 15 -21.92 -14.26 -9.79
CA SER A 15 -22.32 -15.51 -10.47
C SER A 15 -21.57 -16.77 -10.05
N LEU A 16 -20.56 -16.67 -9.17
CA LEU A 16 -19.64 -17.78 -8.83
C LEU A 16 -19.60 -18.21 -7.35
N ASP A 17 -20.58 -17.84 -6.51
CA ASP A 17 -20.62 -18.28 -5.10
C ASP A 17 -22.09 -18.42 -4.66
N VAL A 18 -22.78 -19.54 -4.87
CA VAL A 18 -22.82 -20.73 -3.99
C VAL A 18 -22.51 -20.40 -2.52
N GLU A 19 -23.57 -20.26 -1.72
CA GLU A 19 -23.57 -20.43 -0.25
C GLU A 19 -22.23 -20.25 0.49
N GLY A 20 -21.86 -19.05 0.95
CA GLY A 20 -20.63 -19.01 1.76
C GLY A 20 -20.14 -17.72 2.40
N THR A 21 -20.33 -16.54 1.84
CA THR A 21 -19.66 -15.33 2.37
C THR A 21 -20.49 -14.60 3.43
N ARG A 22 -20.79 -15.32 4.54
CA ARG A 22 -21.27 -14.69 5.77
C ARG A 22 -20.10 -13.89 6.38
N TYR A 23 -20.05 -12.59 6.11
CA TYR A 23 -19.08 -11.67 6.71
C TYR A 23 -18.97 -11.93 8.22
N LYS A 24 -17.75 -12.13 8.71
CA LYS A 24 -17.48 -12.45 10.12
C LYS A 24 -18.02 -11.33 11.03
N ARG A 25 -19.21 -11.55 11.59
CA ARG A 25 -19.75 -10.72 12.68
C ARG A 25 -18.83 -10.89 13.89
N ASN A 26 -18.60 -9.80 14.64
CA ASN A 26 -17.94 -9.92 15.93
C ASN A 26 -18.73 -10.87 16.84
N LYS A 27 -18.09 -11.38 17.91
CA LYS A 27 -18.72 -12.29 18.89
C LYS A 27 -20.04 -11.74 19.47
N ASP A 28 -20.25 -10.41 19.41
CA ASP A 28 -21.45 -9.72 19.89
C ASP A 28 -22.47 -9.37 18.78
N GLY A 29 -22.27 -9.85 17.55
CA GLY A 29 -23.16 -9.60 16.41
C GLY A 29 -23.08 -8.20 15.78
N ARG A 30 -22.22 -7.31 16.29
CA ARG A 30 -22.07 -5.91 15.84
C ARG A 30 -21.11 -5.79 14.65
N VAL A 31 -21.43 -4.90 13.71
CA VAL A 31 -20.56 -4.49 12.58
C VAL A 31 -19.52 -3.50 13.08
N ASN A 32 -18.25 -3.69 12.70
CA ASN A 32 -17.16 -2.77 13.07
C ASN A 32 -17.34 -1.43 12.36
N LYS A 33 -17.29 -0.34 13.13
CA LYS A 33 -17.26 1.03 12.61
C LYS A 33 -15.84 1.36 12.11
N PRO A 34 -15.70 2.19 11.07
CA PRO A 34 -14.38 2.70 10.68
C PRO A 34 -13.72 3.46 11.84
N PRO A 35 -12.39 3.39 12.00
CA PRO A 35 -11.66 4.32 12.86
C PRO A 35 -11.76 5.75 12.31
N THR A 36 -11.38 6.78 13.06
CA THR A 36 -11.33 8.15 12.52
C THR A 36 -10.31 8.28 11.38
N LEU A 37 -10.59 9.15 10.41
CA LEU A 37 -9.67 9.42 9.30
C LEU A 37 -8.45 10.18 9.83
N LYS A 38 -7.26 9.64 9.55
CA LYS A 38 -6.00 10.33 9.85
C LYS A 38 -5.60 11.20 8.66
N ILE A 39 -5.85 12.50 8.74
CA ILE A 39 -5.47 13.45 7.68
C ILE A 39 -3.95 13.66 7.61
N LYS A 40 -3.24 13.56 8.74
CA LYS A 40 -1.77 13.67 8.81
C LYS A 40 -1.08 12.40 8.29
N GLY A 41 0.12 12.54 7.72
CA GLY A 41 0.94 11.44 7.21
C GLY A 41 0.86 11.29 5.69
N VAL A 42 0.31 10.17 5.19
CA VAL A 42 0.09 9.90 3.76
C VAL A 42 -1.42 9.99 3.47
N PRO A 43 -1.98 11.19 3.17
CA PRO A 43 -3.42 11.43 3.25
C PRO A 43 -4.22 10.56 2.27
N ASN A 44 -3.67 10.24 1.09
CA ASN A 44 -4.35 9.43 0.06
C ASN A 44 -4.51 7.97 0.49
N VAL A 45 -3.45 7.38 1.04
CA VAL A 45 -3.49 5.98 1.52
C VAL A 45 -4.46 5.88 2.70
N ASN A 46 -4.41 6.86 3.62
CA ASN A 46 -5.31 6.92 4.75
C ASN A 46 -6.77 7.09 4.32
N TRP A 47 -7.05 7.98 3.37
CA TRP A 47 -8.38 8.17 2.79
C TRP A 47 -8.88 6.91 2.10
N THR A 48 -8.08 6.29 1.23
CA THR A 48 -8.46 5.07 0.49
C THR A 48 -8.80 3.93 1.46
N LYS A 49 -7.94 3.69 2.46
CA LYS A 49 -8.17 2.66 3.48
C LYS A 49 -9.43 2.95 4.30
N TRP A 50 -9.61 4.19 4.71
CA TRP A 50 -10.78 4.61 5.48
C TRP A 50 -12.07 4.47 4.68
N TYR A 51 -12.11 4.97 3.45
CA TYR A 51 -13.28 4.92 2.57
C TYR A 51 -13.71 3.49 2.25
N ASN A 52 -12.75 2.58 2.00
CA ASN A 52 -13.05 1.15 1.81
C ASN A 52 -13.66 0.52 3.08
N THR A 53 -13.16 0.90 4.26
CA THR A 53 -13.71 0.43 5.54
C THR A 53 -15.12 0.97 5.77
N PHE A 54 -15.36 2.24 5.42
CA PHE A 54 -16.67 2.87 5.49
C PHE A 54 -17.68 2.21 4.53
N GLY A 55 -17.29 1.91 3.29
CA GLY A 55 -18.13 1.18 2.34
C GLY A 55 -18.51 -0.20 2.86
N THR A 56 -17.54 -0.92 3.43
CA THR A 56 -17.78 -2.23 4.08
C THR A 56 -18.77 -2.11 5.23
N PHE A 57 -18.64 -1.07 6.06
CA PHE A 57 -19.57 -0.79 7.16
C PHE A 57 -20.99 -0.53 6.66
N LEU A 58 -21.16 0.26 5.58
CA LEU A 58 -22.48 0.54 5.01
C LEU A 58 -23.15 -0.75 4.54
N SER A 59 -22.47 -1.55 3.71
CA SER A 59 -23.03 -2.81 3.19
C SER A 59 -23.34 -3.81 4.31
N ALA A 60 -22.40 -4.03 5.24
CA ALA A 60 -22.62 -4.97 6.34
C ALA A 60 -23.73 -4.54 7.31
N SER A 61 -24.07 -3.25 7.35
CA SER A 61 -25.15 -2.69 8.17
C SER A 61 -26.47 -2.50 7.42
N GLY A 62 -26.54 -2.83 6.12
CA GLY A 62 -27.72 -2.59 5.27
C GLY A 62 -28.03 -1.10 5.05
N LEU A 63 -26.99 -0.26 5.00
CA LEU A 63 -27.07 1.19 4.84
C LEU A 63 -26.50 1.66 3.49
N ASP A 64 -26.15 0.73 2.62
CA ASP A 64 -25.64 0.95 1.27
C ASP A 64 -26.69 1.50 0.31
N GLU A 65 -27.98 1.22 0.54
CA GLU A 65 -29.11 1.84 -0.19
C GLU A 65 -29.71 3.06 0.52
N ALA A 66 -29.12 3.50 1.64
CA ALA A 66 -29.61 4.67 2.35
C ALA A 66 -29.55 5.94 1.49
N THR A 67 -30.42 6.91 1.81
CA THR A 67 -30.47 8.19 1.11
C THR A 67 -29.12 8.92 1.17
N GLU A 68 -28.83 9.74 0.15
CA GLU A 68 -27.60 10.55 0.07
C GLU A 68 -27.37 11.34 1.36
N LYS A 69 -28.42 12.02 1.84
CA LYS A 69 -28.42 12.76 3.12
C LYS A 69 -28.00 11.87 4.30
N ARG A 70 -28.50 10.63 4.35
CA ARG A 70 -28.15 9.69 5.43
C ARG A 70 -26.71 9.20 5.30
N LYS A 71 -26.24 8.89 4.10
CA LYS A 71 -24.84 8.48 3.85
C LYS A 71 -23.85 9.59 4.22
N ILE A 72 -24.15 10.85 3.85
CA ILE A 72 -23.34 12.02 4.22
C ILE A 72 -23.31 12.17 5.74
N ALA A 73 -24.47 12.09 6.41
CA ALA A 73 -24.52 12.19 7.87
C ALA A 73 -23.71 11.08 8.57
N LEU A 74 -23.78 9.84 8.06
CA LEU A 74 -22.98 8.72 8.57
C LEU A 74 -21.49 8.92 8.35
N LEU A 75 -21.10 9.42 7.17
CA LEU A 75 -19.70 9.75 6.85
C LEU A 75 -19.19 10.80 7.83
N LEU A 76 -19.87 11.93 7.97
CA LEU A 76 -19.45 13.03 8.85
C LEU A 76 -19.38 12.59 10.31
N ASN A 77 -20.32 11.76 10.77
CA ASN A 77 -20.32 11.22 12.13
C ASN A 77 -19.11 10.30 12.42
N LEU A 78 -18.56 9.63 11.41
CA LEU A 78 -17.50 8.62 11.59
C LEU A 78 -16.11 9.08 11.14
N ILE A 79 -16.03 10.12 10.30
CA ILE A 79 -14.79 10.56 9.68
C ILE A 79 -13.85 11.28 10.67
N GLY A 80 -14.38 11.84 11.76
CA GLY A 80 -13.63 12.55 12.81
C GLY A 80 -13.60 14.07 12.63
N GLU A 81 -13.24 14.78 13.70
CA GLU A 81 -13.33 16.26 13.80
C GLU A 81 -12.51 16.98 12.73
N ASP A 82 -11.22 16.65 12.56
CA ASP A 82 -10.34 17.25 11.54
C ASP A 82 -10.96 17.21 10.12
N ALA A 83 -11.65 16.11 9.79
CA ALA A 83 -12.28 15.93 8.49
C ALA A 83 -13.65 16.61 8.39
N GLN A 84 -14.36 16.80 9.51
CA GLN A 84 -15.55 17.65 9.54
C GLN A 84 -15.21 19.12 9.33
N GLU A 85 -14.11 19.62 9.92
CA GLU A 85 -13.61 20.97 9.65
C GLU A 85 -13.30 21.13 8.16
N LEU A 86 -12.66 20.12 7.55
CA LEU A 86 -12.38 20.13 6.12
C LEU A 86 -13.66 20.20 5.26
N MET A 87 -14.72 19.46 5.62
CA MET A 87 -16.02 19.54 4.94
C MET A 87 -16.59 20.96 4.91
N ASN A 88 -16.41 21.72 6.00
CA ASN A 88 -16.86 23.11 6.11
C ASN A 88 -16.01 24.06 5.26
N ASN A 89 -14.74 23.74 5.06
CA ASN A 89 -13.79 24.54 4.28
C ASN A 89 -13.86 24.26 2.77
N PHE A 90 -14.53 23.19 2.34
CA PHE A 90 -14.72 22.92 0.92
C PHE A 90 -15.59 23.99 0.25
N VAL A 91 -15.14 24.44 -0.92
CA VAL A 91 -15.92 25.32 -1.80
C VAL A 91 -16.88 24.45 -2.61
N TRP A 92 -18.17 24.78 -2.54
CA TRP A 92 -19.26 24.12 -3.27
C TRP A 92 -19.84 25.09 -4.29
N ALA A 93 -20.11 24.60 -5.50
CA ALA A 93 -20.78 25.40 -6.52
C ALA A 93 -22.25 25.63 -6.16
N THR A 94 -22.92 24.62 -5.58
CA THR A 94 -24.32 24.71 -5.16
C THR A 94 -24.62 23.90 -3.90
N ALA A 95 -25.80 24.15 -3.29
CA ALA A 95 -26.27 23.37 -2.15
C ALA A 95 -26.59 21.91 -2.53
N GLU A 96 -27.04 21.67 -3.75
CA GLU A 96 -27.30 20.35 -4.31
C GLU A 96 -26.00 19.54 -4.45
N GLU A 97 -24.90 20.18 -4.86
CA GLU A 97 -23.58 19.53 -4.91
C GLU A 97 -23.16 19.07 -3.50
N ARG A 98 -23.30 19.94 -2.49
CA ARG A 98 -23.00 19.61 -1.09
C ARG A 98 -23.88 18.47 -0.55
N GLY A 99 -25.10 18.32 -1.08
CA GLY A 99 -26.04 17.26 -0.75
C GLY A 99 -25.84 15.94 -1.51
N ASN A 100 -24.91 15.89 -2.47
CA ASN A 100 -24.62 14.71 -3.26
C ASN A 100 -23.46 13.92 -2.64
N PHE A 101 -23.70 12.68 -2.23
CA PHE A 101 -22.70 11.85 -1.54
C PHE A 101 -21.46 11.63 -2.39
N ARG A 102 -21.62 11.41 -3.70
CA ARG A 102 -20.49 11.23 -4.62
C ARG A 102 -19.64 12.50 -4.73
N ALA A 103 -20.25 13.68 -4.81
CA ALA A 103 -19.51 14.95 -4.82
C ALA A 103 -18.73 15.16 -3.52
N VAL A 104 -19.34 14.83 -2.37
CA VAL A 104 -18.67 14.88 -1.06
C VAL A 104 -17.45 13.96 -1.00
N VAL A 105 -17.62 12.69 -1.39
CA VAL A 105 -16.51 11.73 -1.46
C VAL A 105 -15.40 12.21 -2.37
N ASN A 106 -15.74 12.82 -3.52
CA ASN A 106 -14.75 13.36 -4.44
C ASN A 106 -13.96 14.53 -3.84
N LYS A 107 -14.61 15.48 -3.14
CA LYS A 107 -13.87 16.58 -2.47
C LYS A 107 -12.88 16.07 -1.44
N PHE A 108 -13.26 15.09 -0.63
CA PHE A 108 -12.34 14.44 0.30
C PHE A 108 -11.22 13.69 -0.42
N LYS A 109 -11.55 12.96 -1.48
CA LYS A 109 -10.56 12.26 -2.30
C LYS A 109 -9.56 13.24 -2.91
N ASP A 110 -10.01 14.34 -3.49
CA ASP A 110 -9.18 15.33 -4.16
C ASP A 110 -8.28 16.08 -3.16
N TYR A 111 -8.81 16.40 -1.97
CA TYR A 111 -7.99 16.97 -0.90
C TYR A 111 -6.96 15.97 -0.36
N CYS A 112 -7.37 14.73 -0.13
CA CYS A 112 -6.50 13.69 0.40
C CYS A 112 -5.54 13.14 -0.66
N GLN A 113 -5.78 13.36 -1.94
CA GLN A 113 -4.75 13.16 -2.95
C GLN A 113 -3.65 14.19 -2.67
N PRO A 114 -2.43 13.78 -2.27
CA PRO A 114 -1.32 14.69 -2.43
C PRO A 114 -1.26 15.02 -3.93
N LEU A 115 -0.84 16.23 -4.27
CA LEU A 115 -0.16 16.44 -5.54
C LEU A 115 0.99 15.43 -5.56
N LYS A 116 0.74 14.28 -6.18
CA LYS A 116 1.66 13.15 -6.14
C LYS A 116 2.89 13.58 -6.92
N ASN A 117 3.89 14.04 -6.20
CA ASN A 117 5.12 14.48 -6.81
C ASN A 117 5.93 13.23 -7.17
N ILE A 118 5.64 12.70 -8.36
CA ILE A 118 6.32 11.52 -8.91
C ILE A 118 7.84 11.71 -8.90
N THR A 119 8.31 12.94 -9.14
CA THR A 119 9.73 13.27 -9.07
C THR A 119 10.30 13.03 -7.68
N ILE A 120 9.63 13.49 -6.61
CA ILE A 120 10.04 13.23 -5.22
C ILE A 120 9.97 11.74 -4.88
N GLU A 121 8.91 11.04 -5.30
CA GLU A 121 8.77 9.61 -5.02
C GLU A 121 9.89 8.79 -5.68
N ARG A 122 10.20 9.10 -6.94
CA ARG A 122 11.30 8.46 -7.69
C ARG A 122 12.67 8.88 -7.16
N PHE A 123 12.85 10.13 -6.74
CA PHE A 123 14.07 10.57 -6.07
C PHE A 123 14.32 9.75 -4.82
N ASN A 124 13.33 9.67 -3.92
CA ASN A 124 13.42 8.88 -2.69
C ASN A 124 13.70 7.41 -2.98
N PHE A 125 13.03 6.79 -3.97
CA PHE A 125 13.34 5.43 -4.40
C PHE A 125 14.79 5.26 -4.85
N ASN A 126 15.29 6.19 -5.67
CA ASN A 126 16.65 6.15 -6.19
C ASN A 126 17.72 6.44 -5.14
N SER A 127 17.37 7.09 -4.04
CA SER A 127 18.25 7.33 -2.90
C SER A 127 18.44 6.11 -1.99
N ILE A 128 17.62 5.07 -2.14
CA ILE A 128 17.72 3.87 -1.30
C ILE A 128 18.99 3.08 -1.66
N VAL A 129 19.80 2.81 -0.63
CA VAL A 129 21.00 1.96 -0.64
C VAL A 129 21.01 1.14 0.64
N GLN A 130 21.57 -0.07 0.59
CA GLN A 130 21.61 -0.95 1.77
C GLN A 130 22.51 -0.32 2.83
N ARG A 131 21.97 -0.15 4.05
CA ARG A 131 22.69 0.42 5.19
C ARG A 131 23.65 -0.58 5.81
N GLU A 132 24.59 -0.09 6.61
CA GLU A 132 25.49 -0.96 7.36
C GLU A 132 24.71 -1.78 8.39
N GLY A 133 24.97 -3.10 8.44
CA GLY A 133 24.24 -4.04 9.29
C GLY A 133 22.79 -4.31 8.86
N GLU A 134 22.30 -3.68 7.78
CA GLU A 134 20.96 -3.95 7.27
C GLU A 134 20.90 -5.28 6.51
N THR A 135 19.95 -6.13 6.89
CA THR A 135 19.67 -7.38 6.16
C THR A 135 19.17 -7.10 4.75
N PHE A 136 19.48 -7.99 3.82
CA PHE A 136 19.00 -7.90 2.45
C PHE A 136 17.47 -7.87 2.37
N ASP A 137 16.77 -8.65 3.20
CA ASP A 137 15.31 -8.68 3.22
C ASP A 137 14.68 -7.35 3.65
N SER A 138 15.28 -6.65 4.63
CA SER A 138 14.86 -5.29 5.00
C SER A 138 15.02 -4.33 3.83
N PHE A 139 16.20 -4.35 3.20
CA PHE A 139 16.54 -3.48 2.08
C PHE A 139 15.61 -3.67 0.87
N VAL A 140 15.38 -4.91 0.43
CA VAL A 140 14.49 -5.17 -0.73
C VAL A 140 13.03 -4.85 -0.41
N THR A 141 12.60 -5.07 0.84
CA THR A 141 11.25 -4.71 1.29
C THR A 141 11.04 -3.20 1.23
N GLU A 142 12.02 -2.39 1.65
CA GLU A 142 11.97 -0.93 1.54
C GLU A 142 11.82 -0.49 0.08
N LEU A 143 12.60 -1.07 -0.84
CA LEU A 143 12.52 -0.81 -2.27
C LEU A 143 11.15 -1.17 -2.86
N GLN A 144 10.64 -2.36 -2.56
CA GLN A 144 9.35 -2.83 -3.06
C GLN A 144 8.20 -1.94 -2.59
N ASN A 145 8.23 -1.54 -1.32
CA ASN A 145 7.25 -0.63 -0.73
C ASN A 145 7.31 0.75 -1.39
N LYS A 146 8.51 1.31 -1.58
CA LYS A 146 8.66 2.63 -2.19
C LYS A 146 8.29 2.64 -3.67
N ALA A 147 8.55 1.55 -4.40
CA ALA A 147 8.20 1.44 -5.81
C ALA A 147 6.69 1.49 -6.10
N VAL A 148 5.83 1.20 -5.12
CA VAL A 148 4.34 1.26 -5.28
C VAL A 148 3.88 2.67 -5.65
N THR A 149 4.52 3.71 -5.14
CA THR A 149 4.14 5.11 -5.36
C THR A 149 4.84 5.76 -6.54
N CYS A 150 5.82 5.12 -7.17
CA CYS A 150 6.66 5.72 -8.22
C CYS A 150 6.07 5.73 -9.64
N GLU A 151 4.92 5.05 -9.86
CA GLU A 151 4.28 4.91 -11.19
C GLU A 151 5.24 4.39 -12.27
N PHE A 152 5.97 3.32 -11.95
CA PHE A 152 6.89 2.70 -12.91
C PHE A 152 6.18 1.87 -13.99
N GLY A 153 4.90 1.55 -13.82
CA GLY A 153 4.15 0.72 -14.77
C GLY A 153 4.83 -0.63 -15.00
N THR A 154 4.98 -1.02 -16.27
CA THR A 154 5.61 -2.28 -16.68
C THR A 154 7.10 -2.38 -16.34
N LEU A 155 7.77 -1.25 -16.06
CA LEU A 155 9.19 -1.22 -15.71
C LEU A 155 9.47 -1.48 -14.23
N LYS A 156 8.42 -1.62 -13.40
CA LYS A 156 8.56 -1.70 -11.94
C LYS A 156 9.58 -2.74 -11.49
N GLU A 157 9.52 -3.97 -12.00
CA GLU A 157 10.42 -5.04 -11.58
C GLU A 157 11.87 -4.81 -12.02
N GLY A 158 12.07 -4.34 -13.26
CA GLY A 158 13.38 -4.00 -13.78
C GLY A 158 14.05 -2.89 -12.97
N LEU A 159 13.30 -1.85 -12.61
CA LEU A 159 13.83 -0.74 -11.82
C LEU A 159 14.13 -1.12 -10.38
N ILE A 160 13.34 -2.01 -9.76
CA ILE A 160 13.68 -2.59 -8.44
C ILE A 160 14.99 -3.39 -8.54
N ARG A 161 15.12 -4.26 -9.55
CA ARG A 161 16.35 -5.02 -9.79
C ARG A 161 17.55 -4.10 -9.95
N ASP A 162 17.47 -3.10 -10.81
CA ASP A 162 18.57 -2.18 -11.08
C ASP A 162 18.98 -1.42 -9.82
N ARG A 163 18.00 -1.06 -8.99
CA ARG A 163 18.22 -0.40 -7.71
C ARG A 163 18.85 -1.31 -6.66
N ILE A 164 18.49 -2.61 -6.62
CA ILE A 164 19.17 -3.63 -5.81
C ILE A 164 20.63 -3.72 -6.24
N VAL A 165 20.89 -3.93 -7.53
CA VAL A 165 22.24 -4.10 -8.07
C VAL A 165 23.10 -2.87 -7.76
N TYR A 166 22.59 -1.65 -7.91
CA TYR A 166 23.32 -0.44 -7.55
C TYR A 166 23.55 -0.34 -6.04
N GLY A 167 22.49 -0.54 -5.24
CA GLY A 167 22.43 -0.16 -3.83
C GLY A 167 22.97 -1.20 -2.85
N ILE A 168 23.28 -2.42 -3.30
CA ILE A 168 23.82 -3.47 -2.43
C ILE A 168 25.22 -3.13 -1.91
N ARG A 169 25.50 -3.51 -0.65
CA ARG A 169 26.81 -3.27 -0.02
C ARG A 169 27.87 -4.24 -0.49
N ASP A 170 27.53 -5.52 -0.65
CA ASP A 170 28.46 -6.55 -1.11
C ASP A 170 28.90 -6.26 -2.55
N LYS A 171 30.14 -5.75 -2.68
CA LYS A 171 30.74 -5.37 -3.97
C LYS A 171 31.18 -6.58 -4.80
N VAL A 172 31.39 -7.74 -4.17
CA VAL A 172 31.70 -8.97 -4.89
C VAL A 172 30.43 -9.50 -5.53
N LEU A 173 29.35 -9.59 -4.77
CA LEU A 173 28.03 -9.97 -5.28
C LEU A 173 27.53 -8.97 -6.33
N GLN A 174 27.68 -7.66 -6.12
CA GLN A 174 27.35 -6.64 -7.12
C GLN A 174 28.03 -6.92 -8.47
N LYS A 175 29.34 -7.23 -8.47
CA LYS A 175 30.08 -7.58 -9.69
C LYS A 175 29.57 -8.87 -10.34
N ARG A 176 29.13 -9.86 -9.55
CA ARG A 176 28.53 -11.10 -10.06
C ARG A 176 27.19 -10.83 -10.74
N LEU A 177 26.31 -10.06 -10.09
CA LEU A 177 25.01 -9.69 -10.64
C LEU A 177 25.16 -8.91 -11.97
N LEU A 178 26.13 -8.01 -12.07
CA LEU A 178 26.43 -7.25 -13.29
C LEU A 178 26.91 -8.09 -14.47
N ARG A 179 27.29 -9.37 -14.25
CA ARG A 179 27.68 -10.30 -15.33
C ARG A 179 26.50 -11.07 -15.90
N GLU A 180 25.32 -10.98 -15.29
CA GLU A 180 24.12 -11.69 -15.74
C GLU A 180 23.38 -10.84 -16.79
N PRO A 181 23.42 -11.19 -18.09
CA PRO A 181 22.88 -10.33 -19.16
C PRO A 181 21.35 -10.20 -19.12
N ASN A 182 20.65 -11.19 -18.58
CA ASN A 182 19.19 -11.27 -18.52
C ASN A 182 18.72 -11.50 -17.07
N LEU A 183 19.33 -10.81 -16.11
CA LEU A 183 18.98 -10.96 -14.70
C LEU A 183 17.52 -10.56 -14.45
N LEU A 184 16.71 -11.49 -13.94
CA LEU A 184 15.35 -11.22 -13.49
C LEU A 184 15.36 -10.77 -12.03
N LEU A 185 14.31 -10.04 -11.61
CA LEU A 185 14.18 -9.59 -10.22
C LEU A 185 14.15 -10.77 -9.24
N ALA A 186 13.41 -11.84 -9.57
CA ALA A 186 13.32 -13.03 -8.73
C ALA A 186 14.69 -13.68 -8.49
N ASP A 187 15.47 -13.89 -9.55
CA ASP A 187 16.82 -14.46 -9.48
C ASP A 187 17.76 -13.55 -8.70
N CYS A 188 17.70 -12.23 -8.92
CA CYS A 188 18.49 -11.25 -8.18
C CYS A 188 18.23 -11.34 -6.67
N ILE A 189 16.96 -11.41 -6.27
CA ILE A 189 16.58 -11.57 -4.86
C ILE A 189 17.10 -12.90 -4.29
N GLN A 190 16.96 -13.99 -5.04
CA GLN A 190 17.43 -15.30 -4.62
C GLN A 190 18.95 -15.31 -4.42
N TYR A 191 19.72 -14.78 -5.37
CA TYR A 191 21.18 -14.70 -5.25
C TYR A 191 21.62 -13.90 -4.04
N CYS A 192 20.98 -12.76 -3.77
CA CYS A 192 21.34 -11.94 -2.62
C CYS A 192 21.01 -12.62 -1.29
N ARG A 193 19.86 -13.30 -1.18
CA ARG A 193 19.52 -14.10 0.00
C ARG A 193 20.49 -15.26 0.22
N ALA A 194 20.83 -15.99 -0.84
CA ALA A 194 21.75 -17.11 -0.77
C ALA A 194 23.16 -16.67 -0.36
N ALA A 195 23.62 -15.53 -0.85
CA ALA A 195 24.90 -14.93 -0.46
C ALA A 195 24.91 -14.55 1.03
N GLU A 196 23.89 -13.80 1.49
CA GLU A 196 23.78 -13.40 2.90
C GLU A 196 23.70 -14.62 3.84
N GLN A 197 22.95 -15.66 3.46
CA GLN A 197 22.88 -16.90 4.22
C GLN A 197 24.23 -17.62 4.27
N SER A 198 24.93 -17.72 3.14
CA SER A 198 26.24 -18.38 3.05
C SER A 198 27.28 -17.66 3.91
N GLU A 199 27.29 -16.34 3.90
CA GLU A 199 28.20 -15.54 4.72
C GLU A 199 27.92 -15.72 6.22
N ARG A 200 26.64 -15.71 6.63
CA ARG A 200 26.27 -16.00 8.03
C ARG A 200 26.73 -17.39 8.47
N GLN A 201 26.54 -18.40 7.63
CA GLN A 201 26.99 -19.77 7.96
C GLN A 201 28.52 -19.84 8.05
N ALA A 202 29.25 -19.23 7.12
CA ALA A 202 30.72 -19.20 7.16
C ALA A 202 31.25 -18.54 8.44
N GLN A 203 30.63 -17.45 8.90
CA GLN A 203 30.98 -16.79 10.15
C GLN A 203 30.74 -17.69 11.37
N LEU A 204 29.61 -18.42 11.41
CA LEU A 204 29.32 -19.37 12.49
C LEU A 204 30.38 -20.49 12.57
N PHE A 205 30.79 -21.05 11.44
CA PHE A 205 31.84 -22.07 11.40
C PHE A 205 33.18 -21.52 11.90
N GLN A 206 33.58 -20.34 11.45
CA GLN A 206 34.84 -19.71 11.89
C GLN A 206 34.86 -19.40 13.38
N ASN A 207 33.71 -18.98 13.93
CA ASN A 207 33.59 -18.70 15.36
C ASN A 207 33.56 -19.98 16.21
N GLY A 208 32.91 -21.05 15.73
CA GLY A 208 32.91 -22.36 16.38
C GLY A 208 34.31 -22.96 16.48
N VAL A 209 35.10 -22.90 15.40
CA VAL A 209 36.48 -23.41 15.37
C VAL A 209 37.40 -22.66 16.35
N LYS A 210 37.18 -21.36 16.57
CA LYS A 210 37.95 -20.57 17.54
C LYS A 210 37.65 -20.97 18.99
N MET A 211 36.39 -21.28 19.31
CA MET A 211 35.97 -21.68 20.65
C MET A 211 36.47 -23.09 21.05
N GLU A 212 36.73 -23.97 20.08
CA GLU A 212 37.28 -25.32 20.33
C GLU A 212 38.81 -25.32 20.51
N GLN A 213 39.48 -24.20 20.24
CA GLN A 213 40.94 -24.06 20.32
C GLN A 213 41.41 -23.29 21.56
N GLU A 214 40.49 -22.90 22.44
CA GLU A 214 40.71 -22.26 23.75
C GLU A 214 40.38 -23.21 24.90
#